data_AF-D4DEU3-F1
#
_entry.id   AF-D4DEU3-F1
#
_cell.length_a   1.000
_cell.length_b   1.000
_cell.length_c   1.000
_cell.angle_alpha   90.00
_cell.angle_beta   90.00
_cell.angle_gamma   90.00
#
_symmetry.space_group_name_H-M   'P 1'
#
loop_
_entity.id
_entity.type
_entity.pdbx_description
1 polymer ?
#
loop_
_entity_poly.entity_id
_entity_poly.type
_entity_poly.pdbx_seq_one_letter_code
_entity_poly.pdbx_strand_id
1 'polypeptide(L)'
;MAQTKDITLLHFNDVVARFASILANPRYLTRDVSAPDYQLRLFSGDAFSPSLEASVLRGEHIPTILNTMNIDVACYGNHDFDFGEDRLVELSKVTKFP
;
A
#
# COMPACT_ATOMS: atom_id res chain seq x y z
N MET A 1 8.51 29.89 20.02
CA MET A 1 8.88 29.62 18.61
C MET A 1 8.22 28.29 18.23
N ALA A 2 7.50 28.22 17.12
CA ALA A 2 6.91 26.95 16.67
C ALA A 2 8.03 26.05 16.14
N GLN A 3 8.04 24.78 16.56
CA GLN A 3 9.00 23.79 16.05
C GLN A 3 8.51 23.28 14.70
N THR A 4 9.30 23.51 13.65
CA THR A 4 9.08 22.91 12.33
C THR A 4 9.65 21.49 12.32
N LYS A 5 8.85 20.53 11.85
CA LYS A 5 9.27 19.14 11.65
C LYS A 5 9.08 18.80 10.17
N ASP A 6 10.11 18.22 9.57
CA ASP A 6 10.04 17.70 8.22
C ASP A 6 9.32 16.36 8.22
N ILE A 7 8.46 16.15 7.22
CA ILE A 7 7.70 14.90 7.01
C ILE A 7 8.06 14.37 5.63
N THR A 8 8.39 13.08 5.55
CA THR A 8 8.57 12.39 4.27
C THR A 8 7.31 11.62 3.89
N LEU A 9 6.82 11.88 2.69
CA LEU A 9 5.73 11.13 2.10
C LEU A 9 6.29 10.03 1.20
N LEU A 10 5.98 8.79 1.53
CA LEU A 10 6.29 7.62 0.73
C LEU A 10 4.99 7.15 0.08
N HIS A 11 4.92 7.20 -1.24
CA HIS A 11 3.69 6.88 -1.97
C HIS A 11 3.94 5.79 -3.03
N PHE A 12 2.95 4.94 -3.22
CA PHE A 12 2.92 3.94 -4.28
C PHE A 12 1.47 3.60 -4.70
N ASN A 13 1.33 2.95 -5.86
CA ASN A 13 0.06 2.60 -6.50
C ASN A 13 0.17 1.30 -7.33
N ASP A 14 -0.97 0.67 -7.64
CA ASP A 14 -1.22 -0.41 -8.62
C ASP A 14 -0.53 -1.76 -8.40
N VAL A 15 0.72 -1.80 -7.92
CA VAL A 15 1.50 -3.05 -7.94
C VAL A 15 2.19 -3.27 -6.60
N VAL A 16 1.66 -4.23 -5.84
CA VAL A 16 2.19 -4.58 -4.52
C VAL A 16 3.51 -5.36 -4.63
N ALA A 17 3.64 -6.28 -5.60
CA ALA A 17 4.78 -7.20 -5.68
C ALA A 17 6.11 -6.52 -6.01
N ARG A 18 6.10 -5.45 -6.81
CA ARG A 18 7.32 -4.76 -7.25
C ARG A 18 7.88 -3.79 -6.19
N PHE A 19 7.07 -3.41 -5.21
CA PHE A 19 7.39 -2.38 -4.22
C PHE A 19 7.60 -2.89 -2.80
N ALA A 20 7.34 -4.17 -2.51
CA ALA A 20 7.52 -4.75 -1.17
C ALA A 20 8.94 -4.54 -0.60
N SER A 21 9.96 -4.75 -1.41
CA SER A 21 11.37 -4.53 -1.02
C SER A 21 11.72 -3.05 -0.83
N ILE A 22 11.06 -2.15 -1.56
CA ILE A 22 11.24 -0.70 -1.49
C ILE A 22 10.56 -0.12 -0.24
N LEU A 23 9.34 -0.58 0.09
CA LEU A 23 8.58 -0.11 1.24
C LEU A 23 9.15 -0.64 2.56
N ALA A 24 9.68 -1.86 2.56
CA ALA A 24 10.37 -2.44 3.71
C ALA A 24 11.60 -1.63 4.13
N ASN A 25 12.27 -0.99 3.16
CA ASN A 25 13.39 -0.13 3.45
C ASN A 25 13.52 1.00 2.40
N PRO A 26 12.94 2.18 2.67
CA PRO A 26 12.97 3.33 1.75
C PRO A 26 14.38 3.76 1.35
N ARG A 27 15.39 3.39 2.15
CA ARG A 27 16.82 3.62 1.89
C ARG A 27 17.30 2.99 0.58
N TYR A 28 16.60 1.97 0.06
CA TYR A 28 16.92 1.38 -1.25
C TYR A 28 16.61 2.30 -2.43
N LEU A 29 15.66 3.23 -2.30
CA LEU A 29 15.33 4.20 -3.35
C LEU A 29 16.16 5.47 -3.25
N THR A 30 16.27 6.03 -2.05
CA THR A 30 16.81 7.39 -1.88
C THR A 30 18.33 7.42 -1.98
N ARG A 31 19.02 6.29 -1.69
CA ARG A 31 20.49 6.25 -1.42
C ARG A 31 20.95 7.30 -0.39
N ASP A 32 20.00 7.90 0.31
CA ASP A 32 20.20 8.99 1.25
C ASP A 32 20.00 8.42 2.65
N VAL A 33 21.06 8.50 3.44
CA VAL A 33 21.14 7.95 4.80
C VAL A 33 20.36 8.81 5.81
N SER A 34 19.84 9.96 5.38
CA SER A 34 19.10 10.92 6.20
C SER A 34 17.57 10.72 6.19
N ALA A 35 17.09 9.47 6.05
CA ALA A 35 15.65 9.18 6.06
C ALA A 35 14.99 9.83 7.30
N PRO A 36 14.08 10.80 7.12
CA PRO A 36 13.55 11.57 8.24
C PRO A 36 12.82 10.70 9.27
N ASP A 37 12.85 11.12 10.53
CA ASP A 37 12.19 10.42 11.64
C ASP A 37 10.67 10.26 11.43
N TYR A 38 10.05 11.21 10.70
CA TYR A 38 8.62 11.23 10.42
C TYR A 38 8.33 10.83 8.98
N GLN A 39 7.82 9.61 8.79
CA GLN A 39 7.46 9.06 7.49
C GLN A 39 5.97 8.72 7.47
N LEU A 40 5.31 9.00 6.35
CA LEU A 40 3.93 8.62 6.08
C LEU A 40 3.89 7.78 4.80
N ARG A 41 3.44 6.54 4.91
CA ARG A 41 3.29 5.58 3.81
C ARG A 41 1.86 5.59 3.29
N LEU A 42 1.71 6.08 2.07
CA LEU A 42 0.42 6.29 1.41
C LEU A 42 0.28 5.32 0.24
N PHE A 43 -0.89 4.71 0.09
CA PHE A 43 -1.21 3.82 -1.01
C PHE A 43 -2.45 4.31 -1.76
N SER A 44 -2.38 4.53 -3.07
CA SER A 44 -3.52 5.11 -3.82
C SER A 44 -4.42 4.09 -4.52
N GLY A 45 -4.43 2.84 -4.06
CA GLY A 45 -5.39 1.83 -4.53
C GLY A 45 -4.92 1.02 -5.74
N ASP A 46 -5.88 0.29 -6.32
CA ASP A 46 -5.67 -0.74 -7.34
C ASP A 46 -4.78 -1.86 -6.81
N ALA A 47 -5.19 -2.41 -5.66
CA ALA A 47 -4.50 -3.49 -4.98
C ALA A 47 -4.93 -4.87 -5.49
N PHE A 48 -6.22 -5.06 -5.74
CA PHE A 48 -6.79 -6.41 -5.86
C PHE A 48 -6.82 -6.94 -7.30
N SER A 49 -6.72 -6.06 -8.30
CA SER A 49 -6.81 -6.36 -9.75
C SER A 49 -6.04 -5.28 -10.54
N PRO A 50 -5.55 -5.56 -11.77
CA PRO A 50 -5.56 -6.85 -12.47
C PRO A 50 -4.26 -7.65 -12.28
N SER A 51 -4.39 -8.94 -12.02
CA SER A 51 -3.28 -9.89 -12.11
C SER A 51 -3.77 -11.27 -12.53
N LEU A 52 -2.84 -12.13 -12.99
CA LEU A 52 -3.16 -13.51 -13.33
C LEU A 52 -3.67 -14.26 -12.10
N GLU A 53 -3.02 -14.05 -10.96
CA GLU A 53 -3.40 -14.61 -9.68
C GLU A 53 -4.78 -14.11 -9.25
N ALA A 54 -5.08 -12.83 -9.47
CA ALA A 54 -6.38 -12.24 -9.15
C ALA A 54 -7.52 -12.81 -10.00
N SER A 55 -7.25 -13.28 -11.23
CA SER A 55 -8.25 -13.96 -12.06
C SER A 55 -8.78 -15.26 -11.44
N VAL A 56 -7.99 -15.90 -10.56
CA VAL A 56 -8.35 -17.14 -9.87
C VAL A 56 -8.72 -16.87 -8.41
N LEU A 57 -7.90 -16.09 -7.70
CA LEU A 57 -7.98 -15.86 -6.26
C LEU A 57 -8.81 -14.63 -5.88
N ARG A 58 -9.23 -13.81 -6.85
CA ARG A 58 -10.08 -12.61 -6.63
C ARG A 58 -9.58 -11.72 -5.49
N GLY A 59 -8.30 -11.36 -5.55
CA GLY A 59 -7.62 -10.49 -4.59
C GLY A 59 -7.24 -11.11 -3.23
N GLU A 60 -7.58 -12.36 -2.94
CA GLU A 60 -7.43 -12.94 -1.59
C GLU A 60 -6.00 -12.96 -1.03
N HIS A 61 -5.02 -13.07 -1.91
CA HIS A 61 -3.60 -13.14 -1.57
C HIS A 61 -3.00 -11.76 -1.23
N ILE A 62 -3.68 -10.67 -1.58
CA ILE A 62 -3.14 -9.31 -1.51
C ILE A 62 -3.14 -8.72 -0.08
N PRO A 63 -4.21 -8.85 0.74
CA PRO A 63 -4.21 -8.28 2.09
C PRO A 63 -3.02 -8.73 2.95
N THR A 64 -2.62 -10.00 2.84
CA THR A 64 -1.45 -10.53 3.56
C THR A 64 -0.18 -9.75 3.22
N ILE A 65 0.00 -9.37 1.94
CA ILE A 65 1.18 -8.63 1.50
C ILE A 65 1.07 -7.17 1.96
N LEU A 66 -0.06 -6.49 1.71
CA LEU A 66 -0.26 -5.09 2.11
C LEU A 66 -0.10 -4.88 3.62
N ASN A 67 -0.55 -5.85 4.43
CA ASN A 67 -0.41 -5.83 5.89
C ASN A 67 1.05 -5.88 6.37
N THR A 68 2.00 -6.27 5.51
CA THR A 68 3.45 -6.26 5.81
C THR A 68 4.14 -4.96 5.40
N MET A 69 3.45 -4.06 4.71
CA MET A 69 4.03 -2.84 4.13
C MET A 69 3.94 -1.61 5.05
N ASN A 70 3.36 -1.74 6.24
CA ASN A 70 3.17 -0.66 7.20
C ASN A 70 2.55 0.60 6.56
N ILE A 71 1.52 0.40 5.75
CA ILE A 71 0.73 1.48 5.13
C ILE A 71 -0.01 2.23 6.22
N ASP A 72 0.05 3.56 6.18
CA ASP A 72 -0.64 4.42 7.14
C ASP A 72 -2.05 4.76 6.67
N VAL A 73 -2.23 5.01 5.36
CA VAL A 73 -3.52 5.32 4.73
C VAL A 73 -3.55 4.81 3.30
N ALA A 74 -4.67 4.23 2.90
CA ALA A 74 -4.98 3.84 1.54
C ALA A 74 -6.23 4.53 0.97
N CYS A 75 -6.31 4.61 -0.35
CA CYS A 75 -7.53 4.91 -1.09
C CYS A 75 -7.97 3.69 -1.91
N TYR A 76 -9.25 3.59 -2.21
CA TYR A 76 -9.72 2.66 -3.24
C TYR A 76 -9.44 3.23 -4.63
N GLY A 77 -8.91 2.39 -5.50
CA GLY A 77 -8.79 2.63 -6.93
C GLY A 77 -9.98 2.07 -7.70
N ASN A 78 -9.98 2.24 -9.03
CA ASN A 78 -11.09 1.75 -9.86
C ASN A 78 -11.11 0.22 -9.97
N HIS A 79 -9.97 -0.45 -9.94
CA HIS A 79 -9.86 -1.91 -10.08
C HIS A 79 -10.13 -2.66 -8.77
N ASP A 80 -10.17 -1.98 -7.62
CA ASP A 80 -10.55 -2.59 -6.35
C ASP A 80 -12.02 -3.09 -6.34
N PHE A 81 -12.84 -2.61 -7.28
CA PHE A 81 -14.24 -2.99 -7.46
C PHE A 81 -14.46 -4.08 -8.52
N ASP A 82 -13.42 -4.56 -9.20
CA ASP A 82 -13.54 -5.52 -10.33
C ASP A 82 -14.21 -6.84 -9.93
N PHE A 83 -14.14 -7.23 -8.65
CA PHE A 83 -14.78 -8.44 -8.11
C PHE A 83 -16.11 -8.18 -7.41
N GLY A 84 -16.61 -6.94 -7.45
CA GLY A 84 -17.83 -6.50 -6.79
C GLY A 84 -17.62 -5.92 -5.39
N GLU A 85 -18.56 -5.07 -4.96
CA GLU A 85 -18.51 -4.35 -3.68
C GLU A 85 -18.45 -5.30 -2.46
N ASP A 86 -19.22 -6.39 -2.48
CA ASP A 86 -19.22 -7.37 -1.39
C ASP A 86 -17.82 -7.95 -1.16
N ARG A 87 -17.11 -8.27 -2.25
CA ARG A 87 -15.75 -8.78 -2.17
C ARG A 87 -14.77 -7.72 -1.67
N LEU A 88 -14.93 -6.48 -2.09
CA LEU A 88 -14.13 -5.36 -1.56
C LEU A 88 -14.33 -5.19 -0.04
N VAL A 89 -15.57 -5.29 0.43
CA VAL A 89 -15.89 -5.23 1.87
C VAL A 89 -15.26 -6.40 2.64
N GLU A 90 -15.22 -7.60 2.07
CA GLU A 90 -14.51 -8.74 2.67
C GLU A 90 -13.01 -8.50 2.78
N LEU A 91 -12.39 -8.05 1.68
CA LEU A 91 -10.94 -7.81 1.62
C LEU A 91 -10.51 -6.66 2.52
N SER A 92 -11.30 -5.59 2.59
CA SER A 92 -11.03 -4.44 3.48
C SER A 92 -11.13 -4.77 4.98
N LYS A 93 -11.95 -5.76 5.37
CA LYS A 93 -12.02 -6.23 6.77
C LYS A 93 -10.74 -6.94 7.22
N VAL A 94 -9.95 -7.48 6.28
CA VAL A 94 -8.72 -8.21 6.58
C VAL A 94 -7.45 -7.39 6.32
N THR A 95 -7.57 -6.20 5.71
CA THR A 95 -6.49 -5.19 5.69
C THR A 95 -6.38 -4.49 7.04
N LYS A 96 -5.17 -4.13 7.45
CA LYS A 96 -4.84 -3.57 8.78
C LYS A 96 -4.58 -2.07 8.80
N PHE A 97 -4.98 -1.38 7.74
CA PHE A 97 -4.85 0.06 7.57
C PHE A 97 -6.18 0.61 7.05
N PRO A 98 -6.48 1.89 7.35
CA PRO A 98 -7.62 2.59 6.77
C PRO A 98 -7.42 2.86 5.28
#